data_AF-A0A3G6TC32-F1
#
_entry.id   AF-A0A3G6TC32-F1
#
_cell.length_a   1.000
_cell.length_b   1.000
_cell.length_c   1.000
_cell.angle_alpha   90.00
_cell.angle_beta   90.00
_cell.angle_gamma   90.00
#
_symmetry.space_group_name_H-M   'P 1'
#
loop_
_entity.id
_entity.type
_entity.pdbx_description
1 polymer ?
#
loop_
_entity_poly.entity_id
_entity_poly.type
_entity_poly.pdbx_seq_one_letter_code
_entity_poly.pdbx_strand_id
1 'polypeptide(L)'
;MMTANISCKKSTTIRDNNTQSTLSKTDTTFQFKPIGLETIKDYSFPKEWKVNTYSEENVSLNNDDINAQTKLEKIDYFNTIKGTKNEYTNPDYFNFIKQDSILKLSKIDSLFITDSTNLHDGRKLLTFKTVATLDSDEYEFPVKIFKVDLAIVKDKNILQSENIFSEIDYPYATKQNICYLDKNGNLECKKFNIDEDKVYFEGSYKKNLKKIFNIK
;
A
#
# COMPACT_ATOMS: atom_id res chain seq x y z
N MET A 1 -63.77 -48.88 25.98
CA MET A 1 -62.57 -48.20 25.46
C MET A 1 -61.91 -47.46 26.60
N MET A 2 -60.78 -47.99 27.07
CA MET A 2 -59.94 -47.43 28.13
C MET A 2 -58.54 -47.22 27.53
N THR A 3 -57.94 -46.06 27.71
CA THR A 3 -56.51 -45.86 27.50
C THR A 3 -55.90 -45.27 28.75
N ALA A 4 -54.95 -46.03 29.31
CA ALA A 4 -54.20 -45.73 30.52
C ALA A 4 -52.87 -45.04 30.17
N ASN A 5 -52.44 -44.16 31.07
CA ASN A 5 -51.09 -43.58 31.14
C ASN A 5 -50.03 -44.66 31.33
N ILE A 6 -48.91 -44.55 30.60
CA ILE A 6 -47.62 -45.13 31.02
C ILE A 6 -46.49 -44.14 30.71
N SER A 7 -45.85 -43.69 31.78
CA SER A 7 -44.56 -42.98 31.77
C SER A 7 -43.43 -44.01 31.70
N CYS A 8 -42.35 -43.70 30.98
CA CYS A 8 -41.10 -44.47 31.03
C CYS A 8 -39.92 -43.57 31.43
N LYS A 9 -39.27 -43.91 32.54
CA LYS A 9 -37.91 -43.46 32.93
C LYS A 9 -36.86 -44.47 32.43
N LYS A 10 -35.64 -43.99 32.11
CA LYS A 10 -34.35 -44.70 32.12
C LYS A 10 -33.25 -43.64 32.32
N SER A 11 -32.50 -43.56 33.43
CA SER A 11 -31.42 -44.42 33.98
C SER A 11 -30.02 -44.11 33.43
N THR A 12 -29.27 -43.32 34.22
CA THR A 12 -27.83 -43.28 34.56
C THR A 12 -26.67 -43.68 33.60
N THR A 13 -25.69 -42.74 33.59
CA THR A 13 -24.21 -42.87 33.52
C THR A 13 -23.53 -43.45 32.28
N ILE A 14 -22.80 -42.59 31.53
CA ILE A 14 -21.52 -42.94 30.87
C ILE A 14 -20.55 -41.74 30.93
N ARG A 15 -19.48 -41.96 31.73
CA ARG A 15 -18.07 -41.52 31.64
C ARG A 15 -17.73 -40.07 31.24
N ASP A 16 -17.12 -39.40 32.21
CA ASP A 16 -16.07 -38.41 32.01
C ASP A 16 -15.02 -38.94 31.01
N ASN A 17 -14.86 -38.22 29.91
CA ASN A 17 -13.58 -38.14 29.22
C ASN A 17 -13.21 -36.66 29.17
N ASN A 18 -12.31 -36.29 30.08
CA ASN A 18 -11.46 -35.12 29.95
C ASN A 18 -10.69 -35.21 28.63
N THR A 19 -11.29 -34.72 27.57
CA THR A 19 -10.55 -34.05 26.52
C THR A 19 -10.82 -32.57 26.71
N GLN A 20 -10.03 -31.95 27.59
CA GLN A 20 -9.60 -30.58 27.32
C GLN A 20 -8.97 -30.64 25.93
N SER A 21 -9.80 -30.41 24.91
CA SER A 21 -9.33 -29.82 23.68
C SER A 21 -8.72 -28.50 24.11
N THR A 22 -7.44 -28.53 24.43
CA THR A 22 -6.58 -27.41 24.12
C THR A 22 -6.76 -27.23 22.61
N LEU A 23 -7.79 -26.46 22.24
CA LEU A 23 -7.72 -25.67 21.03
C LEU A 23 -6.39 -24.95 21.19
N SER A 24 -5.38 -25.47 20.51
CA SER A 24 -4.21 -24.69 20.16
C SER A 24 -4.79 -23.41 19.63
N LYS A 25 -4.69 -22.31 20.40
CA LYS A 25 -4.92 -20.99 19.85
C LYS A 25 -4.02 -20.96 18.64
N THR A 26 -4.60 -21.05 17.45
CA THR A 26 -3.92 -20.67 16.24
C THR A 26 -3.44 -19.27 16.55
N ASP A 27 -2.13 -19.12 16.67
CA ASP A 27 -1.51 -17.84 16.95
C ASP A 27 -1.72 -17.04 15.66
N THR A 28 -2.90 -16.42 15.54
CA THR A 28 -3.31 -15.67 14.36
C THR A 28 -2.58 -14.34 14.40
N THR A 29 -1.27 -14.40 14.19
CA THR A 29 -0.44 -13.22 13.97
C THR A 29 -0.99 -12.51 12.75
N PHE A 30 -1.23 -11.21 12.87
CA PHE A 30 -1.85 -10.43 11.82
C PHE A 30 -1.05 -10.54 10.50
N GLN A 31 -1.73 -10.65 9.37
CA GLN A 31 -1.09 -10.65 8.04
C GLN A 31 -1.59 -9.47 7.22
N PHE A 32 -0.65 -8.77 6.58
CA PHE A 32 -1.00 -7.72 5.64
C PHE A 32 -1.55 -8.33 4.35
N LYS A 33 -2.46 -7.60 3.71
CA LYS A 33 -2.73 -7.80 2.29
C LYS A 33 -1.52 -7.28 1.51
N PRO A 34 -0.88 -8.07 0.64
CA PRO A 34 0.24 -7.60 -0.15
C PRO A 34 -0.17 -6.41 -1.06
N ILE A 35 0.74 -5.46 -1.24
CA ILE A 35 0.55 -4.28 -2.10
C ILE A 35 1.77 -4.15 -3.00
N GLY A 36 1.54 -3.92 -4.29
CA GLY A 36 2.57 -3.83 -5.31
C GLY A 36 3.00 -5.19 -5.87
N LEU A 37 4.11 -5.19 -6.61
CA LEU A 37 4.59 -6.35 -7.35
C LEU A 37 5.85 -6.95 -6.73
N GLU A 38 5.80 -8.24 -6.40
CA GLU A 38 6.90 -8.94 -5.72
C GLU A 38 8.19 -8.99 -6.56
N THR A 39 8.06 -8.97 -7.89
CA THR A 39 9.18 -8.97 -8.84
C THR A 39 10.16 -7.81 -8.65
N ILE A 40 9.77 -6.75 -7.94
CA ILE A 40 10.68 -5.67 -7.55
C ILE A 40 11.91 -6.19 -6.80
N LYS A 41 11.77 -7.28 -6.04
CA LYS A 41 12.87 -7.90 -5.29
C LYS A 41 13.95 -8.49 -6.21
N ASP A 42 13.54 -8.96 -7.39
CA ASP A 42 14.39 -9.69 -8.31
C ASP A 42 15.15 -8.76 -9.26
N TYR A 43 14.64 -7.54 -9.44
CA TYR A 43 15.19 -6.61 -10.43
C TYR A 43 16.36 -5.81 -9.87
N SER A 44 17.55 -6.06 -10.42
CA SER A 44 18.68 -5.16 -10.31
C SER A 44 18.61 -4.12 -11.43
N PHE A 45 18.68 -2.85 -11.06
CA PHE A 45 18.70 -1.72 -11.98
C PHE A 45 20.13 -1.18 -12.12
N PRO A 46 20.55 -0.76 -13.33
CA PRO A 46 21.79 -0.01 -13.47
C PRO A 46 21.66 1.34 -12.75
N LYS A 47 22.81 1.96 -12.43
CA LYS A 47 22.83 3.28 -11.75
C LYS A 47 22.10 4.34 -12.58
N GLU A 48 22.27 4.29 -13.90
CA GLU A 48 21.57 5.14 -14.86
C GLU A 48 21.32 4.37 -16.16
N TRP A 49 20.28 4.75 -16.90
CA TRP A 49 20.03 4.31 -18.27
C TRP A 49 19.34 5.41 -19.07
N LYS A 50 19.44 5.34 -20.40
CA LYS A 50 18.80 6.33 -21.29
C LYS A 50 17.33 6.01 -21.51
N VAL A 51 16.53 7.06 -21.66
CA VAL A 51 15.13 6.99 -22.08
C VAL A 51 14.86 8.01 -23.19
N ASN A 52 13.72 7.87 -23.85
CA ASN A 52 13.27 8.81 -24.87
C ASN A 52 11.82 9.21 -24.58
N THR A 53 11.63 9.95 -23.48
CA THR A 53 10.30 10.28 -22.94
C THR A 53 9.44 11.04 -23.96
N TYR A 54 10.07 11.88 -24.80
CA TYR A 54 9.39 12.70 -25.80
C TYR A 54 9.51 12.17 -27.24
N SER A 55 9.95 10.91 -27.42
CA SER A 55 10.06 10.28 -28.74
C SER A 55 10.87 11.11 -29.76
N GLU A 56 11.97 11.71 -29.31
CA GLU A 56 12.91 12.44 -30.16
C GLU A 56 13.52 11.52 -31.23
N GLU A 57 13.60 12.00 -32.46
CA GLU A 57 13.98 11.19 -33.63
C GLU A 57 15.45 10.69 -33.60
N ASN A 58 16.31 11.28 -32.76
CA ASN A 58 17.76 11.03 -32.78
C ASN A 58 18.30 10.30 -31.52
N VAL A 59 17.42 9.74 -30.69
CA VAL A 59 17.86 9.00 -29.49
C VAL A 59 18.06 7.52 -29.82
N SER A 60 19.32 7.09 -29.79
CA SER A 60 19.67 5.66 -29.91
C SER A 60 19.73 5.02 -28.51
N LEU A 61 18.78 4.11 -28.24
CA LEU A 61 18.73 3.29 -27.04
C LEU A 61 19.38 1.93 -27.30
N ASN A 62 20.22 1.46 -26.38
CA ASN A 62 20.74 0.10 -26.45
C ASN A 62 19.75 -0.90 -25.79
N ASN A 63 20.03 -2.20 -25.92
CA ASN A 63 19.17 -3.22 -25.33
C ASN A 63 19.11 -3.17 -23.79
N ASP A 64 20.18 -2.74 -23.13
CA ASP A 64 20.21 -2.63 -21.67
C ASP A 64 19.33 -1.47 -21.18
N ASP A 65 19.33 -0.35 -21.90
CA ASP A 65 18.43 0.78 -21.67
C ASP A 65 16.96 0.34 -21.77
N ILE A 66 16.61 -0.34 -22.87
CA ILE A 66 15.25 -0.85 -23.11
C ILE A 66 14.84 -1.86 -22.02
N ASN A 67 15.75 -2.76 -21.64
CA ASN A 67 15.49 -3.77 -20.62
C ASN A 67 15.28 -3.16 -19.23
N ALA A 68 16.09 -2.16 -18.85
CA ALA A 68 15.94 -1.44 -17.59
C ALA A 68 14.62 -0.67 -17.54
N GLN A 69 14.29 0.04 -18.62
CA GLN A 69 13.04 0.77 -18.75
C GLN A 69 11.82 -0.16 -18.67
N THR A 70 11.83 -1.27 -19.41
CA THR A 70 10.75 -2.27 -19.38
C THR A 70 10.56 -2.86 -17.98
N LYS A 71 11.64 -3.05 -17.21
CA LYS A 71 11.54 -3.54 -15.82
C LYS A 71 10.91 -2.51 -14.91
N LEU A 72 11.24 -1.22 -15.07
CA LEU A 72 10.65 -0.13 -14.28
C LEU A 72 9.15 -0.04 -14.53
N GLU A 73 8.74 0.00 -15.80
CA GLU A 73 7.33 0.05 -16.20
C GLU A 73 6.53 -1.16 -15.68
N LYS A 74 7.15 -2.34 -15.66
CA LYS A 74 6.52 -3.55 -15.13
C LYS A 74 6.28 -3.51 -13.63
N ILE A 75 7.12 -2.81 -12.86
CA ILE A 75 6.95 -2.72 -11.40
C ILE A 75 6.09 -1.52 -10.99
N ASP A 76 5.81 -0.59 -11.90
CA ASP A 76 4.85 0.48 -11.66
C ASP A 76 3.42 -0.08 -11.71
N TYR A 77 2.78 -0.07 -10.55
CA TYR A 77 1.44 -0.60 -10.37
C TYR A 77 0.40 0.46 -10.02
N PHE A 78 0.73 1.76 -10.04
CA PHE A 78 -0.17 2.80 -9.53
C PHE A 78 -1.54 2.76 -10.21
N ASN A 79 -1.55 2.64 -11.54
CA ASN A 79 -2.77 2.59 -12.35
C ASN A 79 -3.56 1.29 -12.17
N THR A 80 -2.94 0.22 -11.68
CA THR A 80 -3.62 -1.06 -11.40
C THR A 80 -4.50 -0.99 -10.14
N ILE A 81 -4.16 -0.10 -9.20
CA ILE A 81 -4.92 0.08 -7.96
C ILE A 81 -6.16 0.93 -8.25
N LYS A 82 -7.34 0.31 -8.15
CA LYS A 82 -8.62 0.99 -8.36
C LYS A 82 -9.18 1.50 -7.03
N GLY A 83 -9.67 2.74 -7.04
CA GLY A 83 -10.45 3.30 -5.94
C GLY A 83 -11.91 2.93 -6.05
N THR A 84 -12.60 2.77 -4.91
CA THR A 84 -14.04 2.50 -4.87
C THR A 84 -14.86 3.78 -4.89
N LYS A 85 -14.48 4.76 -4.05
CA LYS A 85 -15.16 6.04 -3.90
C LYS A 85 -14.15 7.14 -3.58
N ASN A 86 -14.35 8.31 -4.18
CA ASN A 86 -13.55 9.50 -3.88
C ASN A 86 -14.03 10.08 -2.53
N GLU A 87 -13.14 10.05 -1.54
CA GLU A 87 -13.35 10.41 -0.14
C GLU A 87 -12.67 11.75 0.22
N TYR A 88 -12.20 12.54 -0.76
CA TYR A 88 -11.46 13.78 -0.45
C TYR A 88 -12.28 14.80 0.37
N THR A 89 -13.61 14.80 0.23
CA THR A 89 -14.51 15.67 1.00
C THR A 89 -14.84 15.12 2.39
N ASN A 90 -14.40 13.89 2.71
CA ASN A 90 -14.70 13.26 3.97
C ASN A 90 -13.83 13.88 5.07
N PRO A 91 -14.45 14.53 6.08
CA PRO A 91 -13.70 15.21 7.13
C PRO A 91 -12.86 14.24 7.97
N ASP A 92 -13.24 12.96 8.03
CA ASP A 92 -12.50 11.95 8.81
C ASP A 92 -11.09 11.68 8.25
N TYR A 93 -10.85 11.98 6.96
CA TYR A 93 -9.54 11.79 6.31
C TYR A 93 -8.78 13.08 6.06
N PHE A 94 -9.34 14.22 6.47
CA PHE A 94 -8.64 15.50 6.39
C PHE A 94 -7.35 15.52 7.23
N ASN A 95 -7.36 14.81 8.36
CA ASN A 95 -6.17 14.66 9.21
C ASN A 95 -5.03 13.91 8.51
N PHE A 96 -5.34 12.94 7.65
CA PHE A 96 -4.33 12.25 6.83
C PHE A 96 -3.62 13.23 5.91
N ILE A 97 -4.38 14.04 5.17
CA ILE A 97 -3.84 15.04 4.24
C ILE A 97 -2.97 16.06 5.00
N LYS A 98 -3.43 16.55 6.15
CA LYS A 98 -2.71 17.55 6.95
C LYS A 98 -1.38 17.08 7.53
N GLN A 99 -1.25 15.79 7.82
CA GLN A 99 -0.02 15.22 8.38
C GLN A 99 1.06 14.99 7.31
N ASP A 100 0.68 14.90 6.04
CA ASP A 100 1.62 14.73 4.94
C ASP A 100 2.25 16.07 4.52
N SER A 101 3.58 16.09 4.38
CA SER A 101 4.33 17.32 4.13
C SER A 101 4.03 17.98 2.78
N ILE A 102 3.68 17.19 1.77
CA ILE A 102 3.42 17.68 0.41
C ILE A 102 1.92 17.83 0.19
N LEU A 103 1.12 16.82 0.59
CA LEU A 103 -0.33 16.86 0.35
C LEU A 103 -1.02 18.01 1.10
N LYS A 104 -0.51 18.43 2.27
CA LYS A 104 -1.06 19.60 3.00
C LYS A 104 -0.94 20.92 2.23
N LEU A 105 0.00 21.01 1.28
CA LEU A 105 0.22 22.19 0.44
C LEU A 105 -0.45 22.04 -0.93
N SER A 106 -0.91 20.84 -1.26
CA SER A 106 -1.43 20.50 -2.58
C SER A 106 -2.95 20.59 -2.61
N LYS A 107 -3.50 20.90 -3.78
CA LYS A 107 -4.91 20.65 -4.07
C LYS A 107 -5.11 19.15 -4.26
N ILE A 108 -5.98 18.56 -3.43
CA ILE A 108 -6.33 17.13 -3.56
C ILE A 108 -7.38 16.98 -4.65
N ASP A 109 -7.01 16.38 -5.78
CA ASP A 109 -7.93 16.11 -6.89
C ASP A 109 -8.77 14.84 -6.60
N SER A 110 -8.15 13.83 -5.98
CA SER A 110 -8.85 12.65 -5.50
C SER A 110 -8.14 11.95 -4.35
N LEU A 111 -8.92 11.33 -3.47
CA LEU A 111 -8.46 10.48 -2.38
C LEU A 111 -9.36 9.26 -2.32
N PHE A 112 -8.82 8.06 -2.50
CA PHE A 112 -9.57 6.81 -2.47
C PHE A 112 -9.09 5.93 -1.33
N ILE A 113 -10.02 5.27 -0.64
CA ILE A 113 -9.68 4.12 0.21
C ILE A 113 -9.70 2.88 -0.67
N THR A 114 -8.56 2.23 -0.80
CA THR A 114 -8.39 1.06 -1.68
C THR A 114 -8.43 -0.25 -0.92
N ASP A 115 -8.14 -0.20 0.39
CA ASP A 115 -8.26 -1.35 1.29
C ASP A 115 -8.47 -0.88 2.73
N SER A 116 -9.10 -1.74 3.54
CA SER A 116 -9.49 -1.43 4.91
C SER A 116 -9.54 -2.70 5.74
N THR A 117 -8.72 -2.79 6.79
CA THR A 117 -8.67 -3.95 7.68
C THR A 117 -8.71 -3.53 9.14
N ASN A 118 -9.59 -4.13 9.94
CA ASN A 118 -9.65 -3.89 11.38
C ASN A 118 -8.59 -4.75 12.10
N LEU A 119 -7.92 -4.15 13.08
CA LEU A 119 -7.01 -4.82 13.99
C LEU A 119 -7.75 -5.20 15.29
N HIS A 120 -7.26 -6.21 15.98
CA HIS A 120 -7.90 -6.74 17.20
C HIS A 120 -7.95 -5.75 18.37
N ASP A 121 -7.12 -4.72 18.37
CA ASP A 121 -7.05 -3.69 19.41
C ASP A 121 -7.88 -2.43 19.10
N GLY A 122 -8.80 -2.54 18.13
CA GLY A 122 -9.70 -1.45 17.72
C GLY A 122 -9.08 -0.44 16.77
N ARG A 123 -7.78 -0.57 16.44
CA ARG A 123 -7.16 0.21 15.37
C ARG A 123 -7.60 -0.34 14.01
N LYS A 124 -7.43 0.48 12.97
CA LYS A 124 -7.76 0.13 11.59
C LYS A 124 -6.58 0.46 10.69
N LEU A 125 -6.26 -0.44 9.76
CA LEU A 125 -5.37 -0.15 8.65
C LEU A 125 -6.20 0.31 7.46
N LEU A 126 -5.81 1.44 6.88
CA LEU A 126 -6.40 2.01 5.68
C LEU A 126 -5.32 2.23 4.64
N THR A 127 -5.58 1.78 3.41
CA THR A 127 -4.75 2.11 2.27
C THR A 127 -5.40 3.26 1.51
N PHE A 128 -4.67 4.36 1.37
CA PHE A 128 -5.08 5.53 0.63
C PHE A 128 -4.39 5.57 -0.72
N LYS A 129 -5.15 5.85 -1.79
CA LYS A 129 -4.62 6.26 -3.09
C LYS A 129 -4.98 7.72 -3.32
N THR A 130 -3.99 8.56 -3.52
CA THR A 130 -4.15 10.01 -3.64
C THR A 130 -3.64 10.48 -4.99
N VAL A 131 -4.40 11.37 -5.62
CA VAL A 131 -3.95 12.21 -6.74
C VAL A 131 -4.10 13.65 -6.32
N ALA A 132 -3.02 14.42 -6.43
CA ALA A 132 -3.00 15.82 -6.05
C ALA A 132 -2.20 16.65 -7.05
N THR A 133 -2.47 17.95 -7.04
CA THR A 133 -1.79 18.95 -7.85
C THR A 133 -1.22 20.01 -6.91
N LEU A 134 0.05 20.34 -7.07
CA LEU A 134 0.70 21.44 -6.36
C LEU A 134 1.03 22.54 -7.37
N ASP A 135 0.32 23.65 -7.26
CA ASP A 135 0.64 24.86 -8.00
C ASP A 135 1.91 25.48 -7.41
N SER A 136 2.80 25.96 -8.27
CA SER A 136 4.06 26.58 -7.89
C SER A 136 4.33 27.76 -8.81
N ASP A 137 4.70 28.90 -8.23
CA ASP A 137 5.12 30.07 -9.01
C ASP A 137 6.50 29.86 -9.69
N GLU A 138 7.22 28.79 -9.31
CA GLU A 138 8.53 28.44 -9.89
C GLU A 138 8.42 27.69 -11.22
N TYR A 139 7.24 27.17 -11.55
CA TYR A 139 7.03 26.26 -12.67
C TYR A 139 5.92 26.75 -13.60
N GLU A 140 6.10 26.60 -14.91
CA GLU A 140 5.07 26.93 -15.90
C GLU A 140 3.86 25.98 -15.82
N PHE A 141 4.10 24.73 -15.41
CA PHE A 141 3.08 23.71 -15.24
C PHE A 141 3.05 23.21 -13.78
N PRO A 142 1.87 22.88 -13.25
CA PRO A 142 1.75 22.46 -11.87
C PRO A 142 2.31 21.04 -11.67
N VAL A 143 2.86 20.80 -10.49
CA VAL A 143 3.43 19.50 -10.12
C VAL A 143 2.30 18.50 -9.87
N LYS A 144 2.39 17.31 -10.48
CA LYS A 144 1.43 16.21 -10.24
C LYS A 144 1.97 15.24 -9.22
N ILE A 145 1.11 14.83 -8.29
CA ILE A 145 1.48 13.98 -7.17
C ILE A 145 0.55 12.78 -7.15
N PHE A 146 1.13 11.59 -7.25
CA PHE A 146 0.45 10.31 -7.18
C PHE A 146 1.01 9.53 -6.00
N LYS A 147 0.16 9.12 -5.06
CA LYS A 147 0.61 8.41 -3.85
C LYS A 147 -0.27 7.21 -3.52
N VAL A 148 0.36 6.18 -2.97
CA VAL A 148 -0.30 5.12 -2.21
C VAL A 148 0.34 5.05 -0.83
N ASP A 149 -0.45 5.29 0.20
CA ASP A 149 0.00 5.31 1.58
C ASP A 149 -0.81 4.31 2.40
N LEU A 150 -0.13 3.58 3.30
CA LEU A 150 -0.77 2.72 4.28
C LEU A 150 -0.75 3.45 5.62
N ALA A 151 -1.91 3.63 6.23
CA ALA A 151 -2.05 4.35 7.49
C ALA A 151 -2.74 3.50 8.55
N ILE A 152 -2.30 3.66 9.80
CA ILE A 152 -2.96 3.10 10.97
C ILE A 152 -3.76 4.19 11.69
N VAL A 153 -5.02 3.89 11.93
CA VAL A 153 -6.05 4.83 12.38
C VAL A 153 -6.71 4.32 13.65
N LYS A 154 -7.02 5.23 14.57
CA LYS A 154 -7.85 4.95 15.75
C LYS A 154 -8.76 6.13 16.03
N ASP A 155 -10.06 5.88 16.21
CA ASP A 155 -11.06 6.91 16.52
C ASP A 155 -10.96 8.14 15.59
N LYS A 156 -10.81 7.88 14.28
CA LYS A 156 -10.64 8.88 13.20
C LYS A 156 -9.33 9.68 13.21
N ASN A 157 -8.41 9.36 14.13
CA ASN A 157 -7.07 9.94 14.15
C ASN A 157 -6.09 9.03 13.42
N ILE A 158 -5.35 9.61 12.48
CA ILE A 158 -4.19 8.95 11.87
C ILE A 158 -3.07 8.96 12.91
N LEU A 159 -2.65 7.77 13.33
CA LEU A 159 -1.56 7.61 14.28
C LEU A 159 -0.21 7.64 13.56
N GLN A 160 -0.14 6.96 12.40
CA GLN A 160 1.05 6.90 11.56
C GLN A 160 0.67 6.48 10.13
N SER A 161 1.45 6.91 9.15
CA SER A 161 1.37 6.48 7.76
C SER A 161 2.74 6.15 7.19
N GLU A 162 2.77 5.25 6.21
CA GLU A 162 3.96 4.89 5.46
C GLU A 162 3.66 4.89 3.97
N ASN A 163 4.54 5.51 3.19
CA ASN A 163 4.43 5.56 1.74
C ASN A 163 4.82 4.22 1.11
N ILE A 164 3.95 3.69 0.27
CA ILE A 164 4.12 2.42 -0.45
C ILE A 164 4.41 2.69 -1.93
N PHE A 165 3.85 3.76 -2.48
CA PHE A 165 4.16 4.26 -3.80
C PHE A 165 4.11 5.78 -3.79
N SER A 166 5.05 6.44 -4.45
CA SER A 166 4.91 7.85 -4.81
C SER A 166 5.53 8.13 -6.17
N GLU A 167 4.85 8.96 -6.94
CA GLU A 167 5.38 9.61 -8.12
C GLU A 167 5.07 11.10 -7.99
N ILE A 168 6.11 11.91 -8.04
CA ILE A 168 6.01 13.37 -8.00
C ILE A 168 6.60 13.88 -9.30
N ASP A 169 5.71 14.30 -10.19
CA ASP A 169 6.01 14.71 -11.55
C ASP A 169 6.10 16.24 -11.60
N TYR A 170 7.34 16.71 -11.66
CA TYR A 170 7.70 18.10 -11.88
C TYR A 170 7.84 18.34 -13.39
N PRO A 171 7.80 19.60 -13.86
CA PRO A 171 8.22 19.87 -15.23
C PRO A 171 9.62 19.31 -15.49
N TYR A 172 9.75 18.47 -16.51
CA TYR A 172 11.00 17.86 -17.00
C TYR A 172 11.67 16.82 -16.07
N ALA A 173 11.11 16.54 -14.89
CA ALA A 173 11.66 15.57 -13.97
C ALA A 173 10.61 14.90 -13.09
N THR A 174 10.70 13.59 -12.90
CA THR A 174 9.81 12.82 -12.04
C THR A 174 10.61 12.10 -10.95
N LYS A 175 10.21 12.28 -9.69
CA LYS A 175 10.73 11.50 -8.56
C LYS A 175 9.80 10.35 -8.25
N GLN A 176 10.29 9.13 -8.36
CA GLN A 176 9.50 7.91 -8.15
C GLN A 176 10.05 7.07 -7.00
N ASN A 177 9.16 6.56 -6.15
CA ASN A 177 9.46 5.58 -5.11
C ASN A 177 8.43 4.46 -5.20
N ILE A 178 8.87 3.26 -5.54
CA ILE A 178 8.01 2.08 -5.71
C ILE A 178 8.38 1.07 -4.65
N CYS A 179 7.41 0.63 -3.86
CA CYS A 179 7.60 -0.43 -2.88
C CYS A 179 6.70 -1.63 -3.13
N TYR A 180 7.14 -2.78 -2.64
CA TYR A 180 6.32 -3.98 -2.45
C TYR A 180 6.17 -4.26 -0.95
N LEU A 181 4.93 -4.41 -0.50
CA LEU A 181 4.58 -4.84 0.85
C LEU A 181 4.21 -6.32 0.81
N ASP A 182 4.92 -7.16 1.57
CA ASP A 182 4.57 -8.57 1.74
C ASP A 182 3.56 -8.81 2.88
N LYS A 183 3.04 -10.04 2.95
CA LYS A 183 2.07 -10.46 3.98
C LYS A 183 2.60 -10.38 5.42
N ASN A 184 3.92 -10.41 5.59
CA ASN A 184 4.59 -10.37 6.89
C ASN A 184 4.85 -8.93 7.35
N GLY A 185 4.56 -7.94 6.50
CA GLY A 185 4.79 -6.53 6.76
C GLY A 185 6.17 -6.04 6.34
N ASN A 186 6.95 -6.80 5.57
CA ASN A 186 8.20 -6.30 5.03
C ASN A 186 7.90 -5.46 3.80
N LEU A 187 8.43 -4.24 3.81
CA LEU A 187 8.33 -3.29 2.72
C LEU A 187 9.70 -3.18 2.05
N GLU A 188 9.77 -3.46 0.75
CA GLU A 188 10.99 -3.34 -0.05
C GLU A 188 10.79 -2.31 -1.14
N CYS A 189 11.63 -1.26 -1.13
CA CYS A 189 11.44 -0.07 -1.94
C CYS A 189 12.63 0.21 -2.83
N LYS A 190 12.36 0.82 -3.99
CA LYS A 190 13.34 1.36 -4.93
C LYS A 190 12.99 2.80 -5.27
N LYS A 191 14.01 3.65 -5.36
CA LYS A 191 13.89 5.07 -5.68
C LYS A 191 14.50 5.37 -7.05
N PHE A 192 13.82 6.22 -7.80
CA PHE A 192 14.22 6.63 -9.13
C PHE A 192 14.06 8.15 -9.28
N ASN A 193 14.98 8.76 -10.02
CA ASN A 193 14.80 10.08 -10.59
C ASN A 193 14.77 9.93 -12.11
N ILE A 194 13.72 10.43 -12.76
CA ILE A 194 13.50 10.31 -14.20
C ILE A 194 13.58 11.73 -14.75
N ASP A 195 14.56 11.99 -15.59
CA ASP A 195 14.66 13.24 -16.34
C ASP A 195 14.20 12.96 -17.80
N GLU A 196 14.30 13.96 -18.67
CA GLU A 196 13.80 13.85 -20.06
C GLU A 196 14.46 12.71 -20.86
N ASP A 197 15.78 12.55 -20.70
CA ASP A 197 16.63 11.65 -21.50
C ASP A 197 17.20 10.46 -20.71
N LYS A 198 17.04 10.45 -19.39
CA LYS A 198 17.66 9.47 -18.50
C LYS A 198 16.82 9.13 -17.28
N VAL A 199 17.06 7.94 -16.75
CA VAL A 199 16.60 7.53 -15.42
C VAL A 199 17.79 7.18 -14.57
N TYR A 200 17.76 7.61 -13.31
CA TYR A 200 18.74 7.34 -12.28
C TYR A 200 18.12 6.45 -11.20
N PHE A 201 18.79 5.34 -10.88
CA PHE A 201 18.45 4.50 -9.75
C PHE A 201 19.17 5.00 -8.50
N GLU A 202 18.41 5.61 -7.59
CA GLU A 202 18.91 6.25 -6.36
C GLU A 202 19.12 5.25 -5.22
N GLY A 203 18.76 3.99 -5.43
CA GLY A 203 18.99 2.89 -4.49
C GLY A 203 17.71 2.26 -3.93
N SER A 204 17.91 1.36 -2.97
CA SER A 204 16.84 0.59 -2.33
C SER A 204 16.90 0.66 -0.82
N TYR A 205 15.76 0.43 -0.17
CA TYR A 205 15.67 0.33 1.28
C TYR A 205 14.59 -0.66 1.70
N LYS A 206 14.69 -1.17 2.93
CA LYS A 206 13.72 -2.10 3.52
C LYS A 206 13.20 -1.56 4.84
N LYS A 207 11.91 -1.78 5.11
CA LYS A 207 11.24 -1.46 6.39
C LYS A 207 10.39 -2.64 6.83
N ASN A 208 10.06 -2.70 8.12
CA ASN A 208 9.08 -3.65 8.63
C ASN A 208 7.92 -2.90 9.27
N LEU A 209 6.75 -2.95 8.62
CA LEU A 209 5.56 -2.21 8.99
C LEU A 209 4.89 -2.75 10.26
N LYS A 210 5.08 -4.04 10.60
CA LYS A 210 4.63 -4.55 11.91
C LYS A 210 5.32 -3.82 13.06
N LYS A 211 6.64 -3.61 12.95
CA LYS A 211 7.40 -2.86 13.96
C LYS A 211 6.99 -1.39 14.00
N ILE A 212 6.89 -0.76 12.83
CA ILE A 212 6.53 0.65 12.71
C ILE A 212 5.13 0.91 13.29
N PHE A 213 4.13 0.13 12.89
CA PHE A 213 2.77 0.27 13.38
C PHE A 213 2.50 -0.42 14.71
N ASN A 214 3.50 -1.03 15.34
CA ASN A 214 3.35 -1.81 16.58
C ASN A 214 2.19 -2.83 16.50
N ILE A 215 2.22 -3.68 15.46
CA ILE A 215 1.26 -4.77 15.22
C ILE A 215 1.93 -6.10 15.55
N LYS A 216 1.22 -6.96 16.29
CA LYS A 216 1.67 -8.32 16.64
C LYS A 216 1.35 -9.29 15.49
#